data_AF-A0A4U0X6P8-F1
#
_entry.id   AF-A0A4U0X6P8-F1
#
_cell.length_a   1.000
_cell.length_b   1.000
_cell.length_c   1.000
_cell.angle_alpha   90.00
_cell.angle_beta   90.00
_cell.angle_gamma   90.00
#
_symmetry.space_group_name_H-M   'P 1'
#
loop_
_entity.id
_entity.type
_entity.pdbx_description
1 polymer ?
#
loop_
_entity_poly.entity_id
_entity_poly.type
_entity_poly.pdbx_seq_one_letter_code
_entity_poly.pdbx_strand_id
1 'polypeptide(L)'
;MPCPESVAEDSLRLEEMEKEGLNRGDELGKTGTAIGEKFRDWSDTTPSLDQILEAITLYWLTETFPRAIYPYRTALFLDVKELVKDSPQPKGDDDYRHIFKKGPERYILHSDPGLYCKKPFGYSWNPKEIAPIPKSWAATTGNLGGHFAAMEQPEDMANDIEDFLAQVWPVE
;
A
#
# COMPACT_ATOMS: atom_id res chain seq x y z
N MET A 1 44.82 18.40 -14.89
CA MET A 1 45.34 18.67 -13.53
C MET A 1 45.33 17.36 -12.77
N PRO A 2 46.46 16.90 -12.20
CA PRO A 2 46.44 15.72 -11.34
C PRO A 2 45.59 16.02 -10.10
N CYS A 3 44.81 15.02 -9.65
CA CYS A 3 44.11 15.08 -8.37
C CYS A 3 45.15 15.31 -7.27
N PRO A 4 44.97 16.29 -6.35
CA PRO A 4 45.95 16.54 -5.30
C PRO A 4 46.15 15.27 -4.47
N GLU A 5 47.40 14.92 -4.19
CA GLU A 5 47.73 13.81 -3.30
C GLU A 5 47.15 14.04 -1.90
N SER A 6 46.41 13.04 -1.43
CA SER A 6 45.91 12.80 -0.08
C SER A 6 45.92 14.00 0.88
N VAL A 7 44.79 14.71 0.95
CA VAL A 7 44.41 15.38 2.20
C VAL A 7 44.28 14.27 3.24
N ALA A 8 45.06 14.36 4.32
CA ALA A 8 45.06 13.37 5.40
C ALA A 8 43.62 13.08 5.86
N GLU A 9 43.26 11.80 6.03
CA GLU A 9 41.91 11.37 6.44
C GLU A 9 41.40 12.05 7.74
N ASP A 10 42.31 12.61 8.54
CA ASP A 10 42.02 13.38 9.76
C ASP A 10 41.52 14.83 9.53
N SER A 11 41.50 15.34 8.29
CA SER A 11 41.20 16.76 8.04
C SER A 11 39.72 17.10 7.81
N LEU A 12 38.80 16.13 7.88
CA LEU A 12 37.36 16.37 7.70
C LEU A 12 36.60 15.91 8.94
N ARG A 13 36.90 16.53 10.09
CA ARG A 13 36.06 16.38 11.29
C ARG A 13 34.73 17.09 11.03
N LEU A 14 33.70 16.30 10.76
CA LEU A 14 32.35 16.81 10.55
C LEU A 14 31.83 17.52 11.81
N GLU A 15 31.21 18.66 11.61
CA GLU A 15 30.43 19.35 12.64
C GLU A 15 29.18 18.53 13.00
N GLU A 16 28.63 18.71 14.20
CA GLU A 16 27.43 17.98 14.62
C GLU A 16 26.25 18.21 13.67
N MET A 17 26.10 19.43 13.16
CA MET A 17 25.06 19.76 12.17
C MET A 17 25.24 18.97 10.86
N GLU A 18 26.48 18.72 10.43
CA GLU A 18 26.77 17.95 9.23
C GLU A 18 26.47 16.46 9.46
N LYS A 19 26.78 15.94 10.64
CA LYS A 19 26.40 14.56 11.04
C LYS A 19 24.89 14.38 11.11
N GLU A 20 24.17 15.35 11.69
CA GLU A 20 22.70 15.36 11.69
C GLU A 20 22.13 15.47 10.26
N GLY A 21 22.76 16.26 9.39
CA GLY A 21 22.44 16.33 7.96
C GLY A 21 22.59 14.99 7.25
N LEU A 22 23.71 14.30 7.47
CA LEU A 22 23.97 12.97 6.89
C LEU A 22 23.00 11.91 7.41
N ASN A 23 22.73 11.88 8.72
CA ASN A 23 21.75 10.97 9.30
C ASN A 23 20.36 11.17 8.69
N ARG A 24 19.96 12.43 8.50
CA ARG A 24 18.71 12.76 7.81
C ARG A 24 18.69 12.26 6.36
N GLY A 25 19.80 12.45 5.63
CA GLY A 25 19.95 11.92 4.27
C GLY A 25 19.82 10.39 4.20
N ASP A 26 20.43 9.68 5.15
CA ASP A 26 20.36 8.22 5.26
C ASP A 26 18.94 7.72 5.57
N GLU A 27 18.21 8.41 6.46
CA GLU A 27 16.82 8.08 6.77
C GLU A 27 15.89 8.31 5.57
N LEU A 28 16.08 9.42 4.85
CA LEU A 28 15.37 9.69 3.60
C LEU A 28 15.67 8.60 2.56
N GLY A 29 16.93 8.19 2.43
CA GLY A 29 17.32 7.11 1.52
C GLY A 29 16.62 5.79 1.84
N LYS A 30 16.58 5.38 3.11
CA LYS A 30 15.94 4.13 3.55
C LYS A 30 14.42 4.18 3.37
N THR A 31 13.78 5.21 3.89
CA THR A 31 12.31 5.34 3.85
C THR A 31 11.81 5.64 2.45
N GLY A 32 12.50 6.51 1.71
CA GLY A 32 12.21 6.84 0.33
C GLY A 32 12.33 5.63 -0.60
N THR A 33 13.37 4.80 -0.45
CA THR A 33 13.50 3.56 -1.22
C THR A 33 12.33 2.61 -0.94
N ALA A 34 11.97 2.43 0.33
CA ALA A 34 10.85 1.56 0.71
C ALA A 34 9.51 2.04 0.14
N ILE A 35 9.24 3.35 0.15
CA ILE A 35 8.02 3.95 -0.42
C ILE A 35 8.02 3.85 -1.95
N GLY A 36 9.14 4.18 -2.59
CA GLY A 36 9.28 4.13 -4.05
C GLY A 36 9.12 2.72 -4.63
N GLU A 37 9.59 1.69 -3.92
CA GLU A 37 9.34 0.29 -4.28
C GLU A 37 7.82 0.01 -4.37
N LYS A 38 7.02 0.55 -3.45
CA LYS A 38 5.57 0.30 -3.42
C LYS A 38 4.84 1.00 -4.57
N PHE A 39 5.20 2.24 -4.88
CA PHE A 39 4.65 2.93 -6.06
C PHE A 39 4.96 2.19 -7.36
N ARG A 40 6.14 1.56 -7.46
CA ARG A 40 6.50 0.78 -8.64
C ARG A 40 5.73 -0.54 -8.72
N ASP A 41 5.65 -1.26 -7.61
CA ASP A 41 5.20 -2.66 -7.60
C ASP A 41 3.68 -2.81 -7.39
N TRP A 42 3.01 -1.81 -6.81
CA TRP A 42 1.57 -1.87 -6.51
C TRP A 42 0.69 -1.12 -7.52
N SER A 43 1.28 -0.36 -8.44
CA SER A 43 0.54 0.30 -9.52
C SER A 43 0.40 -0.60 -10.76
N ASP A 44 -0.68 -0.41 -11.52
CA ASP A 44 -0.85 -1.00 -12.84
C ASP A 44 0.18 -0.44 -13.83
N THR A 45 0.28 0.89 -13.86
CA THR A 45 1.30 1.62 -14.59
C THR A 45 2.14 2.41 -13.60
N THR A 46 3.47 2.21 -13.62
CA THR A 46 4.38 2.90 -12.72
C THR A 46 4.24 4.43 -12.87
N PRO A 47 4.01 5.17 -11.77
CA PRO A 47 3.95 6.63 -11.79
C PRO A 47 5.28 7.26 -12.22
N SER A 48 5.25 8.53 -12.62
CA SER A 48 6.48 9.25 -12.96
C SER A 48 7.40 9.39 -11.74
N LEU A 49 8.70 9.56 -11.99
CA LEU A 49 9.65 9.81 -10.92
C LEU A 49 9.26 11.04 -10.08
N ASP A 50 8.76 12.09 -10.73
CA ASP A 50 8.32 13.32 -10.04
C ASP A 50 7.16 13.03 -9.08
N GLN A 51 6.18 12.22 -9.47
CA GLN A 51 5.06 11.82 -8.61
C GLN A 51 5.53 11.00 -7.40
N ILE A 52 6.48 10.09 -7.61
CA ILE A 52 7.06 9.27 -6.53
C ILE A 52 7.86 10.15 -5.57
N LEU A 53 8.69 11.05 -6.10
CA LEU A 53 9.49 11.97 -5.29
C LEU A 53 8.61 12.95 -4.52
N GLU A 54 7.53 13.45 -5.12
CA GLU A 54 6.56 14.33 -4.43
C GLU A 54 6.00 13.64 -3.18
N ALA A 55 5.55 12.38 -3.29
CA ALA A 55 5.04 11.62 -2.17
C ALA A 55 6.12 11.35 -1.09
N ILE A 56 7.33 10.95 -1.50
CA ILE A 56 8.46 10.72 -0.58
C ILE A 56 8.84 12.02 0.14
N THR A 57 8.95 13.13 -0.59
CA THR A 57 9.27 14.44 -0.03
C THR A 57 8.19 14.89 0.95
N LEU A 58 6.91 14.67 0.64
CA LEU A 58 5.83 14.96 1.59
C LEU A 58 5.96 14.12 2.86
N TYR A 59 6.21 12.81 2.74
CA TYR A 59 6.41 11.93 3.90
C TYR A 59 7.61 12.35 4.75
N TRP A 60 8.68 12.79 4.10
CA TRP A 60 9.88 13.30 4.73
C TRP A 60 9.64 14.60 5.50
N LEU A 61 9.11 15.62 4.82
CA LEU A 61 8.87 16.95 5.39
C LEU A 61 7.88 16.92 6.56
N THR A 62 7.06 15.88 6.63
CA THR A 62 6.05 15.73 7.68
C THR A 62 6.42 14.66 8.72
N GLU A 63 7.57 14.00 8.61
CA GLU A 63 7.95 12.87 9.47
C GLU A 63 6.82 11.82 9.56
N THR A 64 6.17 11.52 8.44
CA THR A 64 4.95 10.69 8.41
C THR A 64 5.25 9.22 8.66
N PHE A 65 6.35 8.68 8.13
CA PHE A 65 6.64 7.25 8.20
C PHE A 65 6.56 6.64 9.62
N PRO A 66 7.30 7.13 10.65
CA PRO A 66 7.24 6.56 11.99
C PRO A 66 5.86 6.71 12.65
N ARG A 67 5.04 7.69 12.21
CA ARG A 67 3.72 7.97 12.75
C ARG A 67 2.60 7.22 12.03
N ALA A 68 2.81 6.77 10.79
CA ALA A 68 1.80 6.13 9.95
C ALA A 68 1.81 4.59 9.99
N ILE A 69 2.88 3.97 10.50
CA ILE A 69 3.01 2.50 10.55
C ILE A 69 2.29 1.84 11.73
N TYR A 70 1.69 2.60 12.65
CA TYR A 70 1.03 2.03 13.82
C TYR A 70 -0.12 1.04 13.49
N PRO A 71 -0.93 1.18 12.42
CA PRO A 71 -2.02 0.24 12.13
C PRO A 71 -1.51 -1.16 11.79
N TYR A 72 -0.27 -1.29 11.34
CA TYR A 72 0.33 -2.60 11.04
C TYR A 72 0.42 -3.52 12.26
N ARG A 73 0.42 -2.96 13.50
CA ARG A 73 0.38 -3.75 14.74
C ARG A 73 -0.94 -4.49 14.94
N THR A 74 -2.01 -4.07 14.27
CA THR A 74 -3.33 -4.70 14.33
C THR A 74 -3.67 -5.40 13.02
N ALA A 75 -3.34 -4.79 11.88
CA ALA A 75 -3.69 -5.30 10.56
C ALA A 75 -2.91 -6.56 10.16
N LEU A 76 -1.63 -6.69 10.54
CA LEU A 76 -0.81 -7.88 10.25
C LEU A 76 -0.92 -8.97 11.33
N PHE A 77 -1.57 -8.67 12.47
CA PHE A 77 -1.68 -9.56 13.62
C PHE A 77 -3.09 -10.11 13.85
N LEU A 78 -3.98 -9.99 12.85
CA LEU A 78 -5.16 -10.85 12.75
C LEU A 78 -4.68 -12.29 12.42
N ASP A 79 -4.31 -12.99 13.49
CA ASP A 79 -4.14 -14.44 13.66
C ASP A 79 -3.32 -15.27 12.65
N VAL A 80 -2.24 -14.72 12.09
CA VAL A 80 -1.25 -15.52 11.34
C VAL A 80 -0.65 -16.66 12.20
N LYS A 81 -0.60 -16.51 13.53
CA LYS A 81 -0.05 -17.54 14.44
C LYS A 81 -0.92 -18.79 14.57
N GLU A 82 -2.23 -18.68 14.40
CA GLU A 82 -3.13 -19.85 14.31
C GLU A 82 -3.24 -20.36 12.85
N LEU A 83 -2.97 -19.51 11.85
CA LEU A 83 -3.07 -19.84 10.42
C LEU A 83 -1.87 -20.61 9.83
N VAL A 84 -0.68 -20.56 10.46
CA VAL A 84 0.58 -21.12 9.89
C VAL A 84 0.97 -22.48 10.46
N LYS A 85 0.21 -23.04 11.41
CA LYS A 85 0.59 -24.32 12.03
C LYS A 85 0.60 -25.52 11.04
N ASP A 86 -0.15 -25.47 9.93
CA ASP A 86 -0.38 -26.65 9.08
C ASP A 86 -0.26 -26.47 7.54
N SER A 87 0.35 -25.42 6.98
CA SER A 87 0.44 -25.29 5.50
C SER A 87 1.87 -25.19 4.95
N PRO A 88 2.48 -26.32 4.53
CA PRO A 88 3.85 -26.34 4.02
C PRO A 88 3.96 -26.21 2.48
N GLN A 89 2.98 -25.68 1.75
CA GLN A 89 3.00 -25.65 0.27
C GLN A 89 2.60 -24.28 -0.32
N PRO A 90 3.13 -23.89 -1.50
CA PRO A 90 2.72 -22.68 -2.20
C PRO A 90 1.28 -22.81 -2.71
N LYS A 91 0.50 -21.73 -2.55
CA LYS A 91 -0.95 -21.71 -2.81
C LYS A 91 -1.25 -21.96 -4.30
N GLY A 92 -2.05 -22.99 -4.59
CA GLY A 92 -2.50 -23.33 -5.94
C GLY A 92 -3.98 -23.01 -6.19
N ASP A 93 -4.45 -23.18 -7.42
CA ASP A 93 -5.85 -22.95 -7.83
C ASP A 93 -6.90 -23.67 -6.97
N ASP A 94 -6.53 -24.81 -6.41
CA ASP A 94 -7.41 -25.62 -5.56
C ASP A 94 -7.59 -25.04 -4.15
N ASP A 95 -6.62 -24.26 -3.65
CA ASP A 95 -6.78 -23.49 -2.42
C ASP A 95 -7.82 -22.39 -2.62
N TYR A 96 -7.80 -21.68 -3.75
CA TYR A 96 -8.83 -20.67 -4.07
C TYR A 96 -10.24 -21.29 -4.11
N ARG A 97 -10.40 -22.48 -4.70
CA ARG A 97 -11.67 -23.23 -4.70
C ARG A 97 -12.10 -23.66 -3.29
N HIS A 98 -11.15 -23.97 -2.41
CA HIS A 98 -11.42 -24.29 -1.00
C HIS A 98 -11.93 -23.06 -0.23
N ILE A 99 -11.37 -21.88 -0.47
CA ILE A 99 -11.81 -20.59 0.10
C ILE A 99 -13.28 -20.32 -0.27
N PHE A 100 -13.65 -20.53 -1.53
CA PHE A 100 -15.02 -20.34 -2.01
C PHE A 100 -16.07 -21.23 -1.33
N LYS A 101 -15.70 -22.45 -0.91
CA LYS A 101 -16.64 -23.43 -0.36
C LYS A 101 -16.81 -23.37 1.16
N LYS A 102 -15.78 -22.91 1.90
CA LYS A 102 -15.81 -22.89 3.37
C LYS A 102 -16.08 -21.52 4.00
N GLY A 103 -16.08 -20.43 3.21
CA GLY A 103 -16.42 -19.09 3.69
C GLY A 103 -15.20 -18.29 4.20
N PRO A 104 -15.42 -16.99 4.49
CA PRO A 104 -14.36 -15.98 4.60
C PRO A 104 -13.52 -16.06 5.88
N GLU A 105 -13.93 -16.85 6.88
CA GLU A 105 -13.35 -16.91 8.24
C GLU A 105 -11.83 -17.09 8.29
N ARG A 106 -11.22 -17.60 7.22
CA ARG A 106 -9.81 -18.00 7.20
C ARG A 106 -8.92 -17.16 6.28
N TYR A 107 -9.47 -16.24 5.48
CA TYR A 107 -8.73 -15.59 4.38
C TYR A 107 -9.01 -14.10 4.15
N ILE A 108 -10.00 -13.50 4.82
CA ILE A 108 -10.31 -12.08 4.69
C ILE A 108 -9.91 -11.36 5.97
N LEU A 109 -9.18 -10.23 5.85
CA LEU A 109 -8.81 -9.35 6.96
C LEU A 109 -10.01 -8.77 7.74
N HIS A 110 -11.24 -9.07 7.30
CA HIS A 110 -12.52 -8.56 7.82
C HIS A 110 -13.61 -9.65 7.86
N SER A 111 -13.24 -10.89 8.16
CA SER A 111 -14.21 -12.01 8.18
C SER A 111 -15.05 -12.10 9.46
N ASP A 112 -14.78 -11.27 10.46
CA ASP A 112 -15.56 -11.23 11.71
C ASP A 112 -17.00 -10.76 11.41
N PRO A 113 -18.03 -11.61 11.61
CA PRO A 113 -19.43 -11.22 11.41
C PRO A 113 -19.86 -10.03 12.28
N GLY A 114 -19.20 -9.80 13.42
CA GLY A 114 -19.40 -8.64 14.28
C GLY A 114 -19.04 -7.31 13.61
N LEU A 115 -18.20 -7.33 12.57
CA LEU A 115 -17.80 -6.15 11.79
C LEU A 115 -18.67 -5.90 10.55
N TYR A 116 -19.78 -6.63 10.38
CA TYR A 116 -20.68 -6.47 9.25
C TYR A 116 -21.25 -5.04 9.16
N CYS A 117 -21.02 -4.36 8.02
CA CYS A 117 -21.56 -3.04 7.76
C CYS A 117 -23.07 -3.12 7.43
N LYS A 118 -23.92 -2.61 8.34
CA LYS A 118 -25.38 -2.60 8.16
C LYS A 118 -25.90 -1.45 7.29
N LYS A 119 -25.06 -0.44 7.05
CA LYS A 119 -25.39 0.71 6.20
C LYS A 119 -25.11 0.34 4.72
N PRO A 120 -25.65 1.10 3.74
CA PRO A 120 -25.26 0.92 2.35
C PRO A 120 -23.73 0.95 2.20
N PHE A 121 -23.18 -0.02 1.49
CA PHE A 121 -21.74 -0.21 1.31
C PHE A 121 -21.45 -0.41 -0.17
N GLY A 122 -20.55 0.43 -0.71
CA GLY A 122 -20.05 0.35 -2.08
C GLY A 122 -18.64 -0.23 -2.12
N TYR A 123 -18.28 -0.86 -3.23
CA TYR A 123 -16.95 -1.42 -3.44
C TYR A 123 -16.57 -1.32 -4.92
N SER A 124 -15.46 -0.65 -5.21
CA SER A 124 -14.82 -0.62 -6.53
C SER A 124 -13.75 -1.71 -6.57
N TRP A 125 -13.74 -2.50 -7.64
CA TRP A 125 -12.84 -3.65 -7.76
C TRP A 125 -11.69 -3.37 -8.72
N ASN A 126 -10.45 -3.53 -8.24
CA ASN A 126 -9.25 -3.26 -9.01
C ASN A 126 -8.47 -4.57 -9.24
N PRO A 127 -8.28 -5.05 -10.49
CA PRO A 127 -7.62 -6.32 -10.80
C PRO A 127 -6.18 -6.43 -10.31
N LYS A 128 -5.48 -5.29 -10.17
CA LYS A 128 -4.08 -5.23 -9.70
C LYS A 128 -3.93 -4.71 -8.28
N GLU A 129 -5.01 -4.73 -7.49
CA GLU A 129 -4.97 -4.53 -6.05
C GLU A 129 -4.12 -5.63 -5.36
N ILE A 130 -3.52 -5.32 -4.20
CA ILE A 130 -2.62 -6.20 -3.42
C ILE A 130 -3.34 -7.45 -2.91
N ALA A 131 -4.60 -7.30 -2.52
CA ALA A 131 -5.44 -8.38 -2.00
C ALA A 131 -6.80 -8.40 -2.73
N PRO A 132 -6.83 -8.80 -4.02
CA PRO A 132 -8.03 -8.72 -4.82
C PRO A 132 -9.06 -9.75 -4.32
N ILE A 133 -10.24 -9.28 -3.94
CA ILE A 133 -11.37 -10.13 -3.57
C ILE A 133 -11.93 -10.78 -4.86
N PRO A 134 -12.40 -12.04 -4.84
CA PRO A 134 -12.64 -12.77 -6.07
C PRO A 134 -13.72 -12.17 -6.97
N LYS A 135 -13.49 -12.22 -8.29
CA LYS A 135 -14.34 -11.70 -9.37
C LYS A 135 -15.83 -12.04 -9.26
N SER A 136 -16.24 -13.17 -8.69
CA SER A 136 -17.67 -13.51 -8.53
C SER A 136 -18.42 -12.57 -7.58
N TRP A 137 -17.72 -11.74 -6.82
CA TRP A 137 -18.29 -10.66 -5.99
C TRP A 137 -18.20 -9.28 -6.67
N ALA A 138 -17.52 -9.17 -7.82
CA ALA A 138 -17.20 -7.91 -8.51
C ALA A 138 -17.35 -8.02 -10.05
N ALA A 139 -18.36 -8.76 -10.50
CA ALA A 139 -18.30 -9.48 -11.79
C ALA A 139 -18.54 -8.67 -13.09
N THR A 140 -18.51 -7.33 -13.14
CA THR A 140 -18.97 -6.62 -14.35
C THR A 140 -18.19 -5.42 -14.85
N THR A 141 -17.06 -5.02 -14.24
CA THR A 141 -16.47 -3.70 -14.54
C THR A 141 -15.02 -3.76 -15.02
N GLY A 142 -14.85 -3.52 -16.34
CA GLY A 142 -13.69 -2.83 -16.94
C GLY A 142 -12.25 -3.30 -16.65
N ASN A 143 -11.30 -2.56 -17.21
CA ASN A 143 -9.88 -2.65 -16.88
C ASN A 143 -9.58 -1.61 -15.80
N LEU A 144 -9.80 -1.97 -14.53
CA LEU A 144 -9.66 -1.06 -13.40
C LEU A 144 -8.18 -1.06 -12.93
N GLY A 145 -7.66 0.06 -12.40
CA GLY A 145 -6.23 0.26 -12.14
C GLY A 145 -5.59 -0.63 -11.05
N GLY A 146 -4.40 -0.25 -10.58
CA GLY A 146 -3.67 -0.89 -9.48
C GLY A 146 -4.20 -0.54 -8.08
N HIS A 147 -3.35 -0.71 -7.08
CA HIS A 147 -3.66 -0.40 -5.68
C HIS A 147 -4.02 1.08 -5.47
N PHE A 148 -3.41 1.98 -6.26
CA PHE A 148 -3.63 3.41 -6.15
C PHE A 148 -4.73 3.87 -7.11
N ALA A 149 -5.90 3.24 -7.06
CA ALA A 149 -7.02 3.46 -7.98
C ALA A 149 -7.34 4.96 -8.23
N ALA A 150 -7.40 5.76 -7.17
CA ALA A 150 -7.68 7.20 -7.28
C ALA A 150 -6.58 8.00 -8.00
N MET A 151 -5.33 7.52 -7.98
CA MET A 151 -4.22 8.15 -8.71
C MET A 151 -4.14 7.63 -10.14
N GLU A 152 -4.44 6.35 -10.36
CA GLU A 152 -4.25 5.67 -11.64
C GLU A 152 -5.45 5.84 -12.59
N GLN A 153 -6.67 5.84 -12.05
CA GLN A 153 -7.93 6.00 -12.77
C GLN A 153 -8.86 6.97 -12.01
N PRO A 154 -8.49 8.26 -11.91
CA PRO A 154 -9.23 9.25 -11.11
C PRO A 154 -10.67 9.44 -11.59
N GLU A 155 -10.90 9.42 -12.91
CA GLU A 155 -12.26 9.59 -13.49
C GLU A 155 -13.15 8.38 -13.17
N ASP A 156 -12.66 7.16 -13.35
CA ASP A 156 -13.41 5.95 -13.02
C ASP A 156 -13.74 5.88 -11.52
N MET A 157 -12.77 6.19 -10.66
CA MET A 157 -12.97 6.22 -9.21
C MET A 157 -13.99 7.30 -8.79
N ALA A 158 -13.97 8.48 -9.43
CA ALA A 158 -14.92 9.54 -9.16
C ALA A 158 -16.34 9.14 -9.61
N ASN A 159 -16.47 8.57 -10.81
CA ASN A 159 -17.74 8.08 -11.34
C ASN A 159 -18.35 7.00 -10.43
N ASP A 160 -17.55 6.04 -9.95
CA ASP A 160 -18.00 5.01 -9.01
C ASP A 160 -18.56 5.63 -7.70
N ILE A 161 -17.93 6.69 -7.19
CA ILE A 161 -18.38 7.42 -6.00
C ILE A 161 -19.71 8.14 -6.28
N GLU A 162 -19.81 8.87 -7.40
CA GLU A 162 -21.01 9.59 -7.80
C GLU A 162 -22.20 8.64 -8.02
N ASP A 163 -21.98 7.53 -8.72
CA ASP A 163 -22.98 6.49 -8.97
C ASP A 163 -23.44 5.83 -7.67
N PHE A 164 -22.52 5.58 -6.72
CA PHE A 164 -22.90 5.08 -5.40
C PHE A 164 -23.76 6.08 -4.64
N LEU A 165 -23.35 7.35 -4.60
CA LEU A 165 -24.10 8.40 -3.92
C LEU A 165 -25.50 8.59 -4.51
N ALA A 166 -25.64 8.56 -5.83
CA ALA A 166 -26.94 8.63 -6.50
C ALA A 166 -27.90 7.49 -6.09
N GLN A 167 -27.36 6.32 -5.73
CA GLN A 167 -28.16 5.17 -5.28
C GLN A 167 -28.57 5.23 -3.82
N VAL A 168 -27.71 5.77 -2.95
CA VAL A 168 -27.87 5.63 -1.48
C VAL A 168 -28.19 6.92 -0.77
N TRP A 169 -27.98 8.07 -1.43
CA TRP A 169 -28.28 9.38 -0.87
C TRP A 169 -29.64 9.87 -1.39
N PRO A 170 -30.68 9.92 -0.53
CA PRO A 170 -31.97 10.46 -0.95
C PRO A 170 -31.83 11.94 -1.27
N VAL A 171 -32.23 12.31 -2.49
CA VAL A 171 -32.38 13.71 -2.88
C VAL A 171 -33.78 14.14 -2.45
N GLU A 172 -33.86 15.03 -1.46
CA GLU A 172 -35.13 15.67 -1.07
C GLU A 172 -35.65 16.63 -2.14
#